data_AF-A0A9W9XI13-F1
#
_entry.id   AF-A0A9W9XI13-F1
#
_cell.length_a   1.000
_cell.length_b   1.000
_cell.length_c   1.000
_cell.angle_alpha   90.00
_cell.angle_beta   90.00
_cell.angle_gamma   90.00
#
_symmetry.space_group_name_H-M   'P 1'
#
loop_
_entity.id
_entity.type
_entity.pdbx_description
1 polymer ?
#
loop_
_entity_poly.entity_id
_entity_poly.type
_entity_poly.pdbx_seq_one_letter_code
_entity_poly.pdbx_strand_id
1 'polypeptide(L)'
;MGNRVLSSTPEPEPVLFQTDENMRQGIRRFQVRMTAANERFLQDQINEIERKGLATEKAKFDYLIRKYRIHNLVWGDENDDKNPTPLREHDVVIPANTLFKDIDMSMIEKGLVSDVPVHGVIYPPLLKTDQMRQVFLDTMQRVCQSQSDYCPVCKRAGCECHEVDENEDGDDDDDDEEPPIPPCTELALFLKYAGGVEDVDFRYSYIPPFIPGDGHLSTYWVHGENPDEEANRLQERLEMYLEQQSVDHETDAFGAFEVLQLLLDEDLEVRAGFATGITYRKEWGHPMWCSAYVYCRKSPDSGEVSCEGDTIPDAPNIANWGWRVVIYDGDMSSARPSAPAATVINGRKARFDSILEFLDWYASWPEYLTERQLRAYLRFEGGGENGCHTDCESDCEECP
;
A
#
# COMPACT_ATOMS: atom_id res chain seq x y z
N MET A 1 -10.21 66.22 -7.19
CA MET A 1 -10.58 65.04 -7.99
C MET A 1 -9.33 64.20 -8.16
N GLY A 2 -9.16 63.18 -7.32
CA GLY A 2 -8.04 62.25 -7.38
C GLY A 2 -8.60 60.84 -7.46
N ASN A 3 -8.42 60.17 -8.60
CA ASN A 3 -8.82 58.78 -8.78
C ASN A 3 -7.73 57.88 -8.20
N ARG A 4 -8.11 57.10 -7.19
CA ARG A 4 -7.29 56.04 -6.60
C ARG A 4 -7.56 54.77 -7.40
N VAL A 5 -6.56 54.29 -8.15
CA VAL A 5 -6.60 52.99 -8.81
C VAL A 5 -6.40 51.93 -7.73
N LEU A 6 -7.40 51.05 -7.57
CA LEU A 6 -7.29 49.84 -6.75
C LEU A 6 -6.43 48.83 -7.50
N SER A 7 -5.29 48.49 -6.91
CA SER A 7 -4.44 47.37 -7.33
C SER A 7 -5.13 46.08 -6.92
N SER A 8 -5.62 45.31 -7.88
CA SER A 8 -6.06 43.92 -7.69
C SER A 8 -4.84 43.02 -7.50
N THR A 9 -4.75 42.37 -6.34
CA THR A 9 -3.87 41.23 -6.09
C THR A 9 -4.28 40.06 -7.02
N PRO A 10 -3.33 39.26 -7.55
CA PRO A 10 -3.66 38.09 -8.34
C PRO A 10 -4.07 36.91 -7.45
N GLU A 11 -5.09 36.16 -7.89
CA GLU A 11 -5.63 34.95 -7.24
C GLU A 11 -4.65 33.75 -7.26
N PRO A 12 -4.76 32.80 -6.32
CA PRO A 12 -3.84 31.67 -6.11
C PRO A 12 -4.02 30.46 -7.06
N GLU A 13 -4.76 30.60 -8.16
CA GLU A 13 -5.14 29.47 -9.03
C GLU A 13 -4.00 28.64 -9.69
N PRO A 14 -2.82 29.17 -10.09
CA PRO A 14 -1.89 28.39 -10.93
C PRO A 14 -1.21 27.21 -10.22
N VAL A 15 -1.13 27.21 -8.88
CA VAL A 15 -0.43 26.16 -8.12
C VAL A 15 -1.28 24.89 -7.98
N LEU A 16 -2.59 25.04 -7.74
CA LEU A 16 -3.53 23.91 -7.56
C LEU A 16 -3.75 23.12 -8.86
N PHE A 17 -3.87 23.80 -10.00
CA PHE A 17 -3.98 23.14 -11.31
C PHE A 17 -2.72 22.33 -11.66
N GLN A 18 -1.54 22.84 -11.30
CA GLN A 18 -0.30 22.12 -11.55
C GLN A 18 -0.17 20.86 -10.68
N THR A 19 -0.61 20.92 -9.42
CA THR A 19 -0.61 19.74 -8.53
C THR A 19 -1.61 18.67 -8.99
N ASP A 20 -2.80 19.07 -9.43
CA ASP A 20 -3.85 18.18 -9.97
C ASP A 20 -3.33 17.38 -11.19
N GLU A 21 -2.75 18.10 -12.14
CA GLU A 21 -2.18 17.50 -13.34
C GLU A 21 -1.00 16.57 -13.01
N ASN A 22 -0.13 16.98 -12.07
CA ASN A 22 1.01 16.17 -11.65
C ASN A 22 0.55 14.85 -11.03
N MET A 23 -0.49 14.85 -10.19
CA MET A 23 -1.04 13.62 -9.60
C MET A 23 -1.61 12.69 -10.68
N ARG A 24 -2.41 13.23 -11.60
CA ARG A 24 -2.97 12.47 -12.72
C ARG A 24 -1.88 11.84 -13.58
N GLN A 25 -0.83 12.60 -13.89
CA GLN A 25 0.31 12.11 -14.66
C GLN A 25 1.12 11.07 -13.87
N GLY A 26 1.31 11.26 -12.57
CA GLY A 26 1.99 10.31 -11.70
C GLY A 26 1.31 8.94 -11.67
N ILE A 27 -0.01 8.91 -11.48
CA ILE A 27 -0.81 7.68 -11.54
C ILE A 27 -0.70 7.03 -12.92
N ARG A 28 -0.73 7.80 -14.01
CA ARG A 28 -0.54 7.26 -15.36
C ARG A 28 0.86 6.67 -15.56
N ARG A 29 1.91 7.33 -15.04
CA ARG A 29 3.29 6.79 -15.08
C ARG A 29 3.37 5.49 -14.29
N PHE A 30 2.78 5.44 -13.10
CA PHE A 30 2.67 4.24 -12.29
C PHE A 30 2.04 3.08 -13.09
N GLN A 31 0.88 3.31 -13.70
CA GLN A 31 0.18 2.31 -14.50
C GLN A 31 1.06 1.75 -15.62
N VAL A 32 1.66 2.64 -16.42
CA VAL A 32 2.52 2.22 -17.54
C VAL A 32 3.72 1.41 -17.07
N ARG A 33 4.37 1.82 -15.97
CA ARG A 33 5.53 1.13 -15.43
C ARG A 33 5.16 -0.23 -14.83
N MET A 34 4.08 -0.30 -14.05
CA MET A 34 3.59 -1.56 -13.46
C MET A 34 3.16 -2.55 -14.55
N THR A 35 2.39 -2.10 -15.55
CA THR A 35 2.03 -2.94 -16.70
C THR A 35 3.28 -3.47 -17.38
N ALA A 36 4.21 -2.60 -17.77
CA ALA A 36 5.42 -3.04 -18.47
C ALA A 36 6.27 -4.02 -17.63
N ALA A 37 6.38 -3.80 -16.32
CA ALA A 37 7.10 -4.70 -15.43
C ALA A 37 6.41 -6.07 -15.30
N ASN A 38 5.09 -6.09 -15.18
CA ASN A 38 4.29 -7.31 -15.06
C ASN A 38 4.24 -8.11 -16.37
N GLU A 39 4.03 -7.45 -17.50
CA GLU A 39 4.09 -8.06 -18.83
C GLU A 39 5.47 -8.67 -19.10
N ARG A 40 6.55 -7.92 -18.82
CA ARG A 40 7.91 -8.42 -18.99
C ARG A 40 8.16 -9.66 -18.13
N PHE A 41 7.76 -9.62 -16.86
CA PHE A 41 7.93 -10.75 -15.97
C PHE A 41 7.20 -11.99 -16.51
N LEU A 42 5.92 -11.87 -16.84
CA LEU A 42 5.12 -12.98 -17.38
C LEU A 42 5.70 -13.52 -18.69
N GLN A 43 6.16 -12.64 -19.58
CA GLN A 43 6.83 -13.06 -20.82
C GLN A 43 8.12 -13.84 -20.55
N ASP A 44 8.92 -13.41 -19.56
CA ASP A 44 10.12 -14.13 -19.14
C ASP A 44 9.78 -15.52 -18.57
N GLN A 45 8.67 -15.63 -17.82
CA GLN A 45 8.18 -16.92 -17.31
C GLN A 45 7.66 -17.84 -18.43
N ILE A 46 6.93 -17.30 -19.41
CA ILE A 46 6.50 -18.04 -20.61
C ILE A 46 7.73 -18.60 -21.34
N ASN A 47 8.74 -17.76 -21.55
CA ASN A 47 9.99 -18.17 -22.20
C ASN A 47 10.78 -19.21 -21.39
N GLU A 48 10.73 -19.16 -20.06
CA GLU A 48 11.30 -20.20 -19.19
C GLU A 48 10.56 -21.53 -19.38
N ILE A 49 9.23 -21.51 -19.34
CA ILE A 49 8.40 -22.71 -19.46
C ILE A 49 8.57 -23.37 -20.82
N GLU A 50 8.64 -22.58 -21.91
CA GLU A 50 8.95 -23.09 -23.24
C GLU A 50 10.31 -23.81 -23.28
N ARG A 51 11.34 -23.24 -22.62
CA ARG A 51 12.67 -23.84 -22.55
C ARG A 51 12.74 -25.12 -21.70
N LYS A 52 11.79 -25.34 -20.78
CA LYS A 52 11.74 -26.59 -19.98
C LYS A 52 11.41 -27.82 -20.83
N GLY A 53 10.90 -27.65 -22.05
CA GLY A 53 10.62 -28.77 -22.96
C GLY A 53 9.52 -29.70 -22.45
N LEU A 54 8.52 -29.15 -21.73
CA LEU A 54 7.37 -29.93 -21.25
C LEU A 54 6.66 -30.62 -22.43
N ALA A 55 6.22 -31.85 -22.20
CA ALA A 55 5.81 -32.77 -23.27
C ALA A 55 4.55 -32.33 -24.05
N THR A 56 3.68 -31.52 -23.46
CA THR A 56 2.41 -31.07 -24.08
C THR A 56 2.13 -29.60 -23.77
N GLU A 57 1.35 -28.94 -24.63
CA GLU A 57 0.89 -27.56 -24.39
C GLU A 57 0.07 -27.48 -23.10
N LYS A 58 -0.83 -28.43 -22.87
CA LYS A 58 -1.58 -28.56 -21.60
C LYS A 58 -0.66 -28.55 -20.38
N ALA A 59 0.45 -29.29 -20.41
CA ALA A 59 1.40 -29.32 -19.30
C ALA A 59 2.08 -27.96 -19.07
N LYS A 60 2.33 -27.18 -20.12
CA LYS A 60 2.87 -25.81 -20.01
C LYS A 60 1.84 -24.86 -19.38
N PHE A 61 0.59 -24.91 -19.81
CA PHE A 61 -0.49 -24.10 -19.23
C PHE A 61 -0.78 -24.49 -17.78
N ASP A 62 -0.86 -25.79 -17.47
CA ASP A 62 -1.04 -26.28 -16.10
C ASP A 62 0.10 -25.78 -15.18
N TYR A 63 1.34 -25.74 -15.69
CA TYR A 63 2.48 -25.21 -14.97
C TYR A 63 2.33 -23.71 -14.71
N LEU A 64 1.97 -22.92 -15.73
CA LEU A 64 1.73 -21.47 -15.59
C LEU A 64 0.61 -21.19 -14.57
N ILE A 65 -0.54 -21.85 -14.72
CA ILE A 65 -1.73 -21.66 -13.89
C ILE A 65 -1.42 -21.94 -12.42
N ARG A 66 -0.76 -23.08 -12.13
CA ARG A 66 -0.44 -23.47 -10.75
C ARG A 66 0.63 -22.57 -10.14
N LYS A 67 1.65 -22.20 -10.91
CA LYS A 67 2.80 -21.46 -10.39
C LYS A 67 2.53 -19.96 -10.21
N TYR A 68 1.63 -19.35 -10.99
CA TYR A 68 1.35 -17.91 -10.93
C TYR A 68 -0.10 -17.58 -10.56
N ARG A 69 -0.84 -18.55 -9.99
CA ARG A 69 -2.22 -18.41 -9.47
C ARG A 69 -3.23 -17.81 -10.45
N ILE A 70 -3.07 -18.11 -11.73
CA ILE A 70 -4.04 -17.69 -12.75
C ILE A 70 -5.17 -18.73 -12.81
N HIS A 71 -5.84 -18.95 -11.67
CA HIS A 71 -6.73 -20.10 -11.44
C HIS A 71 -7.99 -20.10 -12.29
N ASN A 72 -8.37 -18.95 -12.85
CA ASN A 72 -9.54 -18.86 -13.73
C ASN A 72 -9.18 -19.23 -15.18
N LEU A 73 -7.90 -19.44 -15.54
CA LEU A 73 -7.57 -20.04 -16.82
C LEU A 73 -7.81 -21.56 -16.76
N VAL A 74 -8.61 -22.06 -17.70
CA VAL A 74 -8.95 -23.48 -17.81
C VAL A 74 -8.58 -23.98 -19.20
N TRP A 75 -7.83 -25.08 -19.28
CA TRP A 75 -7.54 -25.73 -20.55
C TRP A 75 -8.79 -26.41 -21.10
N GLY A 76 -9.30 -25.95 -22.24
CA GLY A 76 -10.38 -26.60 -22.96
C GLY A 76 -9.91 -27.93 -23.53
N ASP A 77 -10.47 -29.04 -23.08
CA ASP A 77 -10.17 -30.36 -23.63
C ASP A 77 -11.22 -30.70 -24.72
N GLU A 78 -10.78 -30.94 -25.95
CA GLU A 78 -11.65 -31.35 -27.07
C GLU A 78 -12.35 -32.70 -26.82
N ASN A 79 -11.89 -33.50 -25.83
CA ASN A 79 -12.47 -34.81 -25.51
C ASN A 79 -13.38 -34.81 -24.25
N ASP A 80 -13.66 -33.65 -23.64
CA ASP A 80 -14.42 -33.58 -22.38
C ASP A 80 -15.96 -33.74 -22.54
N ASP A 81 -16.43 -34.13 -23.73
CA ASP A 81 -17.84 -34.44 -24.02
C ASP A 81 -18.43 -35.52 -23.09
N LYS A 82 -17.59 -36.29 -22.40
CA LYS A 82 -18.01 -37.39 -21.53
C LYS A 82 -18.10 -37.00 -20.05
N ASN A 83 -17.46 -35.92 -19.61
CA ASN A 83 -17.49 -35.50 -18.20
C ASN A 83 -17.00 -34.04 -18.02
N PRO A 84 -17.72 -33.03 -18.57
CA PRO A 84 -17.25 -31.66 -18.61
C PRO A 84 -16.90 -31.18 -17.20
N THR A 85 -15.66 -30.71 -17.04
CA THR A 85 -15.27 -30.02 -15.81
C THR A 85 -16.22 -28.85 -15.61
N PRO A 86 -16.93 -28.73 -14.47
CA PRO A 86 -17.90 -27.66 -14.29
C PRO A 86 -17.17 -26.31 -14.29
N LEU A 87 -17.34 -25.58 -15.40
CA LEU A 87 -16.82 -24.22 -15.55
C LEU A 87 -17.51 -23.32 -14.53
N ARG A 88 -16.71 -22.51 -13.83
CA ARG A 88 -17.20 -21.42 -13.00
C ARG A 88 -17.60 -20.24 -13.89
N GLU A 89 -18.43 -19.36 -13.37
CA GLU A 89 -18.95 -18.18 -14.08
C GLU A 89 -17.84 -17.26 -14.63
N HIS A 90 -16.63 -17.33 -14.06
CA HIS A 90 -15.49 -16.48 -14.41
C HIS A 90 -14.34 -17.23 -15.08
N ASP A 91 -14.53 -18.51 -15.45
CA ASP A 91 -13.47 -19.27 -16.09
C ASP A 91 -13.23 -18.80 -17.53
N VAL A 92 -11.96 -18.62 -17.86
CA VAL A 92 -11.45 -18.28 -19.19
C VAL A 92 -10.91 -19.55 -19.83
N VAL A 93 -11.66 -20.07 -20.79
CA VAL A 93 -11.30 -21.30 -21.49
C VAL A 93 -10.22 -21.02 -22.54
N ILE A 94 -9.08 -21.68 -22.41
CA ILE A 94 -8.02 -21.71 -23.41
C ILE A 94 -8.38 -22.78 -24.45
N PRO A 95 -8.54 -22.44 -25.73
CA PRO A 95 -8.78 -23.45 -26.77
C PRO A 95 -7.67 -24.50 -26.84
N ALA A 96 -8.02 -25.78 -27.01
CA ALA A 96 -7.07 -26.90 -27.01
C ALA A 96 -5.94 -26.79 -28.06
N ASN A 97 -6.19 -26.04 -29.12
CA ASN A 97 -5.25 -25.80 -30.22
C ASN A 97 -4.36 -24.55 -30.00
N THR A 98 -4.48 -23.87 -28.86
CA THR A 98 -3.65 -22.71 -28.53
C THR A 98 -2.24 -23.19 -28.19
N LEU A 99 -1.25 -22.67 -28.90
CA LEU A 99 0.15 -22.88 -28.54
C LEU A 99 0.48 -21.99 -27.35
N PHE A 100 1.25 -22.50 -26.40
CA PHE A 100 1.60 -21.80 -25.17
C PHE A 100 2.35 -20.49 -25.44
N LYS A 101 3.26 -20.47 -26.42
CA LYS A 101 3.93 -19.24 -26.89
C LYS A 101 2.99 -18.16 -27.46
N ASP A 102 1.77 -18.52 -27.85
CA ASP A 102 0.78 -17.61 -28.44
C ASP A 102 -0.20 -17.08 -27.37
N ILE A 103 0.01 -17.39 -26.09
CA ILE A 103 -0.74 -16.78 -25.00
C ILE A 103 -0.49 -15.27 -24.99
N ASP A 104 -1.57 -14.49 -25.00
CA ASP A 104 -1.48 -13.05 -24.85
C ASP A 104 -1.77 -12.61 -23.41
N MET A 105 -1.32 -11.40 -23.08
CA MET A 105 -1.50 -10.81 -21.76
C MET A 105 -2.98 -10.59 -21.41
N SER A 106 -3.84 -10.35 -22.41
CA SER A 106 -5.27 -10.16 -22.17
C SER A 106 -5.94 -11.44 -21.69
N MET A 107 -5.49 -12.60 -22.16
CA MET A 107 -5.95 -13.90 -21.69
C MET A 107 -5.51 -14.14 -20.24
N ILE A 108 -4.26 -13.81 -19.90
CA ILE A 108 -3.76 -13.89 -18.51
C ILE A 108 -4.57 -12.97 -17.59
N GLU A 109 -4.79 -11.72 -17.98
CA GLU A 109 -5.55 -10.72 -17.23
C GLU A 109 -6.96 -11.21 -16.87
N LYS A 110 -7.70 -11.76 -17.83
CA LYS A 110 -9.04 -12.30 -17.58
C LYS A 110 -9.02 -13.51 -16.67
N GLY A 111 -7.90 -14.22 -16.62
CA GLY A 111 -7.69 -15.40 -15.81
C GLY A 111 -7.28 -15.13 -14.35
N LEU A 112 -7.00 -13.87 -14.01
CA LEU A 112 -6.65 -13.49 -12.65
C LEU A 112 -7.86 -13.65 -11.74
N VAL A 113 -7.60 -14.14 -10.53
CA VAL A 113 -8.62 -14.23 -9.46
C VAL A 113 -8.85 -12.86 -8.82
N SER A 114 -7.87 -11.97 -8.92
CA SER A 114 -7.92 -10.63 -8.34
C SER A 114 -8.65 -9.66 -9.26
N ASP A 115 -9.55 -8.86 -8.70
CA ASP A 115 -10.13 -7.69 -9.36
C ASP A 115 -9.09 -6.58 -9.60
N VAL A 116 -7.87 -6.75 -9.10
CA VAL A 116 -6.76 -5.81 -9.29
C VAL A 116 -6.24 -5.92 -10.73
N PRO A 117 -6.32 -4.84 -11.52
CA PRO A 117 -5.77 -4.84 -12.87
C PRO A 117 -4.25 -5.05 -12.87
N VAL A 118 -3.68 -5.54 -13.96
CA VAL A 118 -2.21 -5.72 -14.11
C VAL A 118 -1.42 -4.42 -13.91
N HIS A 119 -2.04 -3.27 -14.15
CA HIS A 119 -1.43 -1.95 -13.88
C HIS A 119 -1.45 -1.53 -12.40
N GLY A 120 -2.07 -2.34 -11.52
CA GLY A 120 -2.05 -2.19 -10.07
C GLY A 120 -2.80 -0.98 -9.51
N VAL A 121 -3.66 -0.32 -10.28
CA VAL A 121 -4.47 0.81 -9.78
C VAL A 121 -5.87 0.31 -9.52
N ILE A 122 -6.39 0.56 -8.33
CA ILE A 122 -7.71 0.13 -7.92
C ILE A 122 -8.74 1.15 -8.40
N TYR A 123 -9.81 0.64 -9.01
CA TYR A 123 -10.94 1.42 -9.51
C TYR A 123 -12.26 0.95 -8.90
N PRO A 124 -13.29 1.81 -8.84
CA PRO A 124 -13.32 3.23 -9.27
C PRO A 124 -12.61 4.18 -8.28
N PRO A 125 -12.32 5.44 -8.66
CA PRO A 125 -11.81 6.46 -7.72
C PRO A 125 -12.83 6.76 -6.61
N LEU A 126 -12.34 7.07 -5.41
CA LEU A 126 -13.20 7.31 -4.24
C LEU A 126 -13.79 8.73 -4.21
N LEU A 127 -13.01 9.76 -4.56
CA LEU A 127 -13.39 11.17 -4.38
C LEU A 127 -13.68 11.87 -5.73
N LYS A 128 -14.74 11.41 -6.40
CA LYS A 128 -15.11 11.82 -7.76
C LYS A 128 -15.55 13.28 -7.86
N THR A 129 -16.24 13.79 -6.85
CA THR A 129 -16.77 15.16 -6.82
C THR A 129 -15.98 16.02 -5.83
N ASP A 130 -16.01 17.35 -6.03
CA ASP A 130 -15.38 18.29 -5.09
C ASP A 130 -16.05 18.25 -3.72
N GLN A 131 -17.36 17.99 -3.67
CA GLN A 131 -18.09 17.82 -2.41
C GLN A 131 -17.60 16.61 -1.61
N MET A 132 -17.44 15.45 -2.26
CA MET A 132 -16.88 14.25 -1.60
C MET A 132 -15.45 14.51 -1.11
N ARG A 133 -14.66 15.24 -1.90
CA ARG A 133 -13.30 15.64 -1.52
C ARG A 133 -13.29 16.51 -0.27
N GLN A 134 -14.19 17.49 -0.20
CA GLN A 134 -14.31 18.37 0.96
C GLN A 134 -14.75 17.60 2.21
N VAL A 135 -15.78 16.76 2.08
CA VAL A 135 -16.24 15.87 3.18
C VAL A 135 -15.10 14.99 3.69
N PHE A 136 -14.31 14.41 2.77
CA PHE A 136 -13.14 13.62 3.13
C PHE A 136 -12.12 14.46 3.90
N LEU A 137 -11.73 15.62 3.38
CA LEU A 137 -10.73 16.49 4.02
C LEU A 137 -11.19 16.96 5.40
N ASP A 138 -12.44 17.39 5.54
CA ASP A 138 -12.99 17.87 6.81
C ASP A 138 -13.04 16.74 7.85
N THR A 139 -13.46 15.55 7.43
CA THR A 139 -13.55 14.37 8.30
C THR A 139 -12.16 13.92 8.76
N MET A 140 -11.22 13.78 7.82
CA MET A 140 -9.84 13.40 8.11
C MET A 140 -9.14 14.44 9.00
N GLN A 141 -9.31 15.73 8.71
CA GLN A 141 -8.74 16.81 9.51
C GLN A 141 -9.20 16.72 10.96
N ARG A 142 -10.51 16.55 11.19
CA ARG A 142 -11.08 16.45 12.55
C ARG A 142 -10.53 15.24 13.29
N VAL A 143 -10.49 14.07 12.65
CA VAL A 143 -10.01 12.84 13.31
C VAL A 143 -8.51 12.92 13.58
N CYS A 144 -7.70 13.29 12.60
CA CYS A 144 -6.26 13.37 12.78
C CYS A 144 -5.89 14.44 13.81
N GLN A 145 -6.59 15.57 13.84
CA GLN A 145 -6.40 16.54 14.93
C GLN A 145 -6.77 15.93 16.29
N SER A 146 -7.88 15.19 16.38
CA SER A 146 -8.24 14.49 17.61
C SER A 146 -7.23 13.41 18.03
N GLN A 147 -6.53 12.76 17.08
CA GLN A 147 -5.43 11.82 17.38
C GLN A 147 -4.24 12.56 17.97
N SER A 148 -3.88 13.73 17.42
CA SER A 148 -2.78 14.54 17.95
C SER A 148 -3.09 15.15 19.30
N ASP A 149 -4.33 15.57 19.54
CA ASP A 149 -4.74 16.21 20.78
C ASP A 149 -5.01 15.19 21.91
N TYR A 150 -4.89 13.88 21.60
CA TYR A 150 -5.15 12.80 22.54
C TYR A 150 -4.06 12.74 23.60
N CYS A 151 -4.40 13.10 24.84
CA CYS A 151 -3.50 12.91 25.98
C CYS A 151 -3.55 11.42 26.42
N PRO A 152 -2.44 10.66 26.32
CA PRO A 152 -2.41 9.24 26.69
C PRO A 152 -2.68 9.03 28.20
N VAL A 153 -2.41 10.04 29.02
CA VAL A 153 -2.64 10.00 30.49
C VAL A 153 -4.12 10.06 30.84
N CYS A 154 -4.88 10.98 30.23
CA CYS A 154 -6.30 11.18 30.56
C CYS A 154 -7.27 10.57 29.53
N LYS A 155 -6.74 9.95 28.46
CA LYS A 155 -7.49 9.39 27.32
C LYS A 155 -8.52 10.34 26.71
N ARG A 156 -8.25 11.66 26.72
CA ARG A 156 -9.17 12.69 26.23
C ARG A 156 -8.45 13.65 25.30
N ALA A 157 -9.10 13.98 24.18
CA ALA A 157 -8.64 15.01 23.27
C ALA A 157 -8.75 16.41 23.92
N GLY A 158 -7.70 17.22 23.79
CA GLY A 158 -7.67 18.62 24.27
C GLY A 158 -7.61 18.74 25.79
N CYS A 159 -6.90 17.83 26.44
CA CYS A 159 -6.81 17.73 27.89
C CYS A 159 -5.54 18.42 28.39
N GLU A 160 -5.66 19.33 29.35
CA GLU A 160 -4.55 20.09 29.97
C GLU A 160 -3.63 19.21 30.86
N CYS A 161 -3.68 17.88 30.73
CA CYS A 161 -2.86 16.91 31.48
C CYS A 161 -1.46 16.71 30.92
N HIS A 162 -1.09 17.41 29.83
CA HIS A 162 0.29 17.39 29.34
C HIS A 162 1.19 17.77 30.52
N GLU A 163 2.10 16.87 30.84
CA GLU A 163 2.73 16.74 32.14
C GLU A 163 3.25 18.09 32.61
N VAL A 164 2.61 18.62 33.65
CA VAL A 164 3.22 19.66 34.48
C VAL A 164 4.34 18.94 35.22
N ASP A 165 5.49 18.77 34.58
CA ASP A 165 6.72 18.49 35.29
C ASP A 165 6.99 19.73 36.15
N GLU A 166 6.52 19.70 37.39
CA GLU A 166 6.64 20.78 38.39
C GLU A 166 8.10 21.05 38.82
N ASN A 167 9.10 20.73 37.99
CA ASN A 167 10.51 20.89 38.29
C ASN A 167 11.31 21.50 37.13
N GLU A 168 10.94 22.68 36.64
CA GLU A 168 11.95 23.55 36.03
C GLU A 168 11.68 25.02 36.40
N ASP A 169 12.59 25.53 37.24
CA ASP A 169 12.65 26.93 37.63
C ASP A 169 12.74 27.79 36.37
N GLY A 170 11.74 28.68 36.22
CA GLY A 170 11.46 29.35 34.97
C GLY A 170 12.59 30.16 34.35
N ASP A 171 12.53 30.24 33.03
CA ASP A 171 12.79 31.43 32.23
C ASP A 171 12.17 31.19 30.84
N ASP A 172 11.12 31.94 30.52
CA ASP A 172 10.61 32.23 29.16
C ASP A 172 10.53 31.06 28.16
N ASP A 173 9.60 30.12 28.33
CA ASP A 173 9.18 29.23 27.23
C ASP A 173 7.94 29.85 26.57
N ASP A 174 8.13 30.30 25.34
CA ASP A 174 7.06 30.66 24.41
C ASP A 174 5.97 29.58 24.44
N ASP A 175 4.70 29.96 24.34
CA ASP A 175 3.58 29.03 24.19
C ASP A 175 3.84 28.09 22.98
N ASP A 176 4.52 26.96 23.20
CA ASP A 176 4.86 25.92 22.23
C ASP A 176 3.59 25.11 21.89
N GLU A 177 2.49 25.80 21.55
CA GLU A 177 1.35 25.18 20.91
C GLU A 177 1.82 24.58 19.58
N GLU A 178 1.95 23.26 19.56
CA GLU A 178 2.31 22.57 18.34
C GLU A 178 1.33 22.94 17.22
N PRO A 179 1.82 23.23 16.01
CA PRO A 179 0.96 23.68 14.93
C PRO A 179 -0.11 22.64 14.63
N PRO A 180 -1.32 23.05 14.22
CA PRO A 180 -2.38 22.13 13.84
C PRO A 180 -1.91 21.26 12.67
N ILE A 181 -2.40 20.01 12.64
CA ILE A 181 -2.08 19.10 11.54
C ILE A 181 -2.63 19.70 10.24
N PRO A 182 -1.84 19.84 9.17
CA PRO A 182 -2.35 20.33 7.90
C PRO A 182 -3.28 19.30 7.25
N PRO A 183 -4.28 19.72 6.44
CA PRO A 183 -5.12 18.79 5.71
C PRO A 183 -4.31 17.87 4.78
N CYS A 184 -4.74 16.62 4.63
CA CYS A 184 -4.13 15.64 3.73
C CYS A 184 -4.52 15.85 2.25
N THR A 185 -4.28 17.05 1.70
CA THR A 185 -4.71 17.43 0.35
C THR A 185 -4.14 16.54 -0.75
N GLU A 186 -2.91 16.06 -0.60
CA GLU A 186 -2.30 15.15 -1.59
C GLU A 186 -3.05 13.82 -1.66
N LEU A 187 -3.44 13.25 -0.51
CA LEU A 187 -4.22 12.03 -0.45
C LEU A 187 -5.61 12.21 -1.07
N ALA A 188 -6.29 13.30 -0.74
CA ALA A 188 -7.60 13.60 -1.34
C ALA A 188 -7.51 13.78 -2.87
N LEU A 189 -6.36 14.26 -3.36
CA LEU A 189 -6.08 14.40 -4.78
C LEU A 189 -5.75 13.06 -5.43
N PHE A 190 -4.98 12.19 -4.78
CA PHE A 190 -4.75 10.81 -5.23
C PHE A 190 -6.08 10.05 -5.36
N LEU A 191 -6.93 10.15 -4.34
CA LEU A 191 -8.23 9.47 -4.29
C LEU A 191 -9.26 10.01 -5.30
N LYS A 192 -8.99 11.17 -5.92
CA LYS A 192 -9.75 11.66 -7.08
C LYS A 192 -9.59 10.77 -8.31
N TYR A 193 -8.44 10.11 -8.43
CA TYR A 193 -8.02 9.39 -9.64
C TYR A 193 -7.85 7.88 -9.43
N ALA A 194 -7.68 7.42 -8.19
CA ALA A 194 -7.52 6.02 -7.82
C ALA A 194 -8.28 5.69 -6.52
N GLY A 195 -8.63 4.43 -6.31
CA GLY A 195 -9.09 3.94 -5.00
C GLY A 195 -7.95 3.43 -4.12
N GLY A 196 -6.77 3.23 -4.70
CA GLY A 196 -5.60 2.64 -4.08
C GLY A 196 -4.66 2.09 -5.14
N VAL A 197 -3.52 1.57 -4.71
CA VAL A 197 -2.60 0.80 -5.56
C VAL A 197 -2.21 -0.52 -4.89
N GLU A 198 -2.04 -1.55 -5.69
CA GLU A 198 -1.72 -2.91 -5.26
C GLU A 198 -0.94 -3.64 -6.36
N ASP A 199 0.12 -4.37 -5.99
CA ASP A 199 0.74 -5.32 -6.92
C ASP A 199 -0.11 -6.59 -6.99
N VAL A 200 -0.43 -7.05 -8.21
CA VAL A 200 -1.05 -8.38 -8.46
C VAL A 200 -0.17 -9.52 -7.90
N ASP A 201 1.10 -9.21 -7.65
CA ASP A 201 2.07 -10.04 -6.94
C ASP A 201 2.39 -11.35 -7.64
N PHE A 202 2.55 -11.30 -8.97
CA PHE A 202 3.09 -12.41 -9.78
C PHE A 202 4.45 -12.94 -9.28
N ARG A 203 5.12 -12.16 -8.44
CA ARG A 203 6.48 -12.37 -7.94
C ARG A 203 6.50 -12.91 -6.51
N TYR A 204 5.35 -13.05 -5.85
CA TYR A 204 5.22 -13.48 -4.45
C TYR A 204 6.06 -12.64 -3.49
N SER A 205 6.21 -11.36 -3.80
CA SER A 205 6.97 -10.41 -3.02
C SER A 205 6.19 -9.91 -1.80
N TYR A 206 4.86 -10.01 -1.83
CA TYR A 206 3.95 -9.57 -0.78
C TYR A 206 4.23 -8.13 -0.32
N ILE A 207 4.58 -7.23 -1.25
CA ILE A 207 4.67 -5.79 -0.94
C ILE A 207 3.26 -5.28 -0.56
N PRO A 208 3.10 -4.51 0.54
CA PRO A 208 1.77 -4.18 1.01
C PRO A 208 1.09 -3.22 0.03
N PRO A 209 -0.23 -3.32 -0.17
CA PRO A 209 -0.93 -2.37 -1.01
C PRO A 209 -1.02 -1.01 -0.30
N PHE A 210 -1.39 0.03 -1.02
CA PHE A 210 -1.72 1.36 -0.48
C PHE A 210 -3.17 1.68 -0.83
N ILE A 211 -4.08 1.35 0.08
CA ILE A 211 -5.54 1.45 -0.07
C ILE A 211 -6.11 2.24 1.10
N PRO A 212 -6.13 3.57 1.00
CA PRO A 212 -6.69 4.43 2.04
C PRO A 212 -8.17 4.09 2.29
N GLY A 213 -8.47 3.59 3.50
CA GLY A 213 -9.83 3.23 3.93
C GLY A 213 -10.26 1.77 3.71
N ASP A 214 -9.36 0.90 3.23
CA ASP A 214 -9.52 -0.56 3.13
C ASP A 214 -10.87 -1.05 2.52
N GLY A 215 -11.18 -2.34 2.64
CA GLY A 215 -12.47 -2.94 2.30
C GLY A 215 -13.67 -2.23 2.92
N HIS A 216 -13.48 -1.47 4.00
CA HIS A 216 -14.51 -0.65 4.64
C HIS A 216 -14.99 0.53 3.81
N LEU A 217 -14.15 1.10 2.94
CA LEU A 217 -14.59 2.02 1.89
C LEU A 217 -14.86 1.26 0.59
N SER A 218 -14.08 0.25 0.20
CA SER A 218 -14.16 -0.36 -1.14
C SER A 218 -15.38 -1.28 -1.40
N THR A 219 -15.78 -2.13 -0.45
CA THR A 219 -16.58 -3.35 -0.74
C THR A 219 -18.02 -3.16 -1.24
N TYR A 220 -18.62 -1.97 -1.14
CA TYR A 220 -20.03 -1.77 -1.49
C TYR A 220 -20.34 -0.38 -2.07
N TRP A 221 -19.49 0.16 -2.94
CA TRP A 221 -19.87 1.32 -3.75
C TRP A 221 -20.92 0.92 -4.79
N VAL A 222 -22.17 0.72 -4.36
CA VAL A 222 -23.32 0.86 -5.27
C VAL A 222 -23.47 2.35 -5.50
N HIS A 223 -23.06 2.80 -6.69
CA HIS A 223 -23.18 4.20 -7.06
C HIS A 223 -24.62 4.67 -6.89
N GLY A 224 -24.79 5.71 -6.08
CA GLY A 224 -26.07 6.39 -5.94
C GLY A 224 -26.26 7.31 -7.13
N GLU A 225 -27.49 7.47 -7.59
CA GLU A 225 -27.78 8.48 -8.64
C GLU A 225 -27.62 9.92 -8.12
N ASN A 226 -27.56 10.11 -6.79
CA ASN A 226 -27.47 11.41 -6.13
C ASN A 226 -26.09 11.65 -5.45
N PRO A 227 -25.30 12.65 -5.90
CA PRO A 227 -24.02 13.03 -5.29
C PRO A 227 -24.09 13.39 -3.80
N ASP A 228 -25.18 14.00 -3.33
CA ASP A 228 -25.34 14.36 -1.91
C ASP A 228 -25.46 13.11 -1.03
N GLU A 229 -26.17 12.08 -1.53
CA GLU A 229 -26.32 10.81 -0.83
C GLU A 229 -24.98 10.03 -0.81
N GLU A 230 -24.19 10.12 -1.88
CA GLU A 230 -22.84 9.56 -1.91
C GLU A 230 -21.90 10.27 -0.93
N ALA A 231 -21.97 11.60 -0.82
CA ALA A 231 -21.17 12.38 0.12
C ALA A 231 -21.53 12.06 1.58
N ASN A 232 -22.82 11.96 1.91
CA ASN A 232 -23.25 11.58 3.27
C ASN A 232 -22.81 10.15 3.63
N ARG A 233 -22.98 9.19 2.71
CA ARG A 233 -22.50 7.81 2.93
C ARG A 233 -20.98 7.74 3.07
N LEU A 234 -20.24 8.56 2.32
CA LEU A 234 -18.80 8.68 2.48
C LEU A 234 -18.46 9.17 3.88
N GLN A 235 -19.13 10.22 4.37
CA GLN A 235 -18.91 10.75 5.73
C GLN A 235 -19.14 9.66 6.78
N GLU A 236 -20.30 9.00 6.77
CA GLU A 236 -20.65 7.96 7.76
C GLU A 236 -19.64 6.80 7.76
N ARG A 237 -19.18 6.38 6.57
CA ARG A 237 -18.21 5.28 6.46
C ARG A 237 -16.80 5.70 6.85
N LEU A 238 -16.40 6.92 6.53
CA LEU A 238 -15.12 7.47 7.00
C LEU A 238 -15.13 7.60 8.52
N GLU A 239 -16.21 8.12 9.11
CA GLU A 239 -16.38 8.19 10.56
C GLU A 239 -16.31 6.80 11.18
N MET A 240 -17.05 5.82 10.66
CA MET A 240 -16.99 4.45 11.16
C MET A 240 -15.61 3.81 11.02
N TYR A 241 -14.93 3.96 9.87
CA TYR A 241 -13.58 3.44 9.65
C TYR A 241 -12.61 4.09 10.64
N LEU A 242 -12.66 5.41 10.77
CA LEU A 242 -11.79 6.16 11.66
C LEU A 242 -12.09 5.91 13.13
N GLU A 243 -13.35 5.71 13.50
CA GLU A 243 -13.76 5.24 14.83
C GLU A 243 -13.20 3.84 15.10
N GLN A 244 -13.25 2.91 14.14
CA GLN A 244 -12.57 1.62 14.32
C GLN A 244 -11.05 1.77 14.47
N GLN A 245 -10.46 2.81 13.87
CA GLN A 245 -9.04 3.12 14.06
C GLN A 245 -8.76 3.88 15.38
N SER A 246 -9.72 4.61 15.93
CA SER A 246 -9.57 5.49 17.09
C SER A 246 -10.16 4.96 18.39
N VAL A 247 -11.12 4.02 18.34
CA VAL A 247 -11.89 3.56 19.49
C VAL A 247 -11.24 2.33 20.11
N ASP A 248 -10.81 2.54 21.35
CA ASP A 248 -10.68 1.58 22.44
C ASP A 248 -11.92 0.68 22.45
N HIS A 249 -11.88 -0.49 21.81
CA HIS A 249 -12.84 -1.53 22.13
C HIS A 249 -12.64 -1.86 23.61
N GLU A 250 -13.72 -1.90 24.39
CA GLU A 250 -13.80 -2.22 25.83
C GLU A 250 -13.13 -3.55 26.27
N THR A 251 -12.34 -4.17 25.40
CA THR A 251 -11.43 -5.28 25.65
C THR A 251 -9.99 -4.76 25.62
N ASP A 252 -9.39 -4.62 26.81
CA ASP A 252 -7.96 -4.36 27.07
C ASP A 252 -7.05 -4.79 25.89
N ALA A 253 -6.48 -3.82 25.17
CA ALA A 253 -5.04 -3.61 25.21
C ALA A 253 -4.56 -2.36 24.45
N PHE A 254 -5.05 -2.04 23.24
CA PHE A 254 -4.55 -0.89 22.46
C PHE A 254 -5.55 -0.45 21.36
N GLY A 255 -5.68 0.86 21.12
CA GLY A 255 -6.39 1.41 19.94
C GLY A 255 -5.60 1.17 18.64
N ALA A 256 -6.23 1.13 17.47
CA ALA A 256 -5.51 0.83 16.21
C ALA A 256 -4.42 1.86 15.87
N PHE A 257 -4.64 3.13 16.23
CA PHE A 257 -3.60 4.15 16.14
C PHE A 257 -2.44 3.94 17.13
N GLU A 258 -2.71 3.47 18.35
CA GLU A 258 -1.66 3.10 19.32
C GLU A 258 -0.87 1.88 18.82
N VAL A 259 -1.54 0.89 18.22
CA VAL A 259 -0.87 -0.25 17.56
C VAL A 259 -0.03 0.22 16.38
N LEU A 260 -0.53 1.18 15.59
CA LEU A 260 0.24 1.79 14.51
C LEU A 260 1.50 2.47 15.06
N GLN A 261 1.41 3.29 16.11
CA GLN A 261 2.56 3.93 16.75
C GLN A 261 3.56 2.90 17.31
N LEU A 262 3.08 1.81 17.91
CA LEU A 262 3.92 0.74 18.43
C LEU A 262 4.66 -0.06 17.35
N LEU A 263 4.11 -0.11 16.13
CA LEU A 263 4.68 -0.85 15.01
C LEU A 263 5.54 0.01 14.08
N LEU A 264 5.35 1.32 14.08
CA LEU A 264 6.17 2.23 13.30
C LEU A 264 7.60 2.30 13.85
N ASP A 265 8.53 2.70 12.98
CA ASP A 265 9.95 2.81 13.34
C ASP A 265 10.12 3.73 14.57
N GLU A 266 10.90 3.28 15.57
CA GLU A 266 11.12 4.02 16.84
C GLU A 266 11.73 5.42 16.65
N ASP A 267 12.34 5.69 15.48
CA ASP A 267 12.91 7.00 15.14
C ASP A 267 11.87 7.99 14.59
N LEU A 268 10.59 7.61 14.50
CA LEU A 268 9.51 8.49 14.05
C LEU A 268 8.66 8.99 15.21
N GLU A 269 8.52 10.31 15.25
CA GLU A 269 7.50 10.98 16.06
C GLU A 269 6.24 11.13 15.21
N VAL A 270 5.14 10.50 15.63
CA VAL A 270 3.89 10.39 14.85
C VAL A 270 2.73 11.02 15.60
N ARG A 271 2.12 12.05 15.01
CA ARG A 271 0.98 12.77 15.59
C ARG A 271 -0.38 12.29 15.11
N ALA A 272 -0.44 11.77 13.89
CA ALA A 272 -1.69 11.26 13.31
C ALA A 272 -1.42 10.30 12.16
N GLY A 273 -2.42 9.49 11.82
CA GLY A 273 -2.39 8.63 10.65
C GLY A 273 -3.25 7.38 10.79
N PHE A 274 -3.10 6.49 9.82
CA PHE A 274 -3.85 5.24 9.71
C PHE A 274 -3.13 4.26 8.78
N ALA A 275 -3.38 2.96 8.99
CA ALA A 275 -2.87 1.91 8.13
C ALA A 275 -3.61 1.91 6.77
N THR A 276 -2.88 1.66 5.69
CA THR A 276 -3.38 1.67 4.32
C THR A 276 -3.30 0.30 3.64
N GLY A 277 -2.65 -0.68 4.25
CA GLY A 277 -2.57 -2.01 3.67
C GLY A 277 -1.72 -2.94 4.52
N ILE A 278 -2.06 -4.22 4.46
CA ILE A 278 -1.35 -5.28 5.18
C ILE A 278 -1.19 -6.44 4.21
N THR A 279 0.02 -6.98 4.13
CA THR A 279 0.31 -8.24 3.48
C THR A 279 0.99 -9.17 4.48
N TYR A 280 0.42 -10.37 4.62
CA TYR A 280 0.89 -11.34 5.60
C TYR A 280 0.97 -12.73 4.99
N ARG A 281 2.14 -13.37 5.13
CA ARG A 281 2.28 -14.79 4.84
C ARG A 281 3.39 -15.49 5.64
N LYS A 282 3.28 -15.42 6.97
CA LYS A 282 4.26 -16.01 7.91
C LYS A 282 4.47 -17.51 7.75
N GLU A 283 3.42 -18.25 7.38
CA GLU A 283 3.49 -19.69 7.11
C GLU A 283 4.50 -20.06 6.00
N TRP A 284 4.91 -19.07 5.19
CA TRP A 284 5.73 -19.22 3.98
C TRP A 284 7.04 -18.42 4.12
N GLY A 285 7.39 -18.01 5.34
CA GLY A 285 8.64 -17.30 5.65
C GLY A 285 8.71 -15.85 5.17
N HIS A 286 7.58 -15.25 4.76
CA HIS A 286 7.55 -13.84 4.37
C HIS A 286 7.34 -12.94 5.60
N PRO A 287 8.09 -11.83 5.70
CA PRO A 287 7.80 -10.79 6.69
C PRO A 287 6.38 -10.24 6.48
N MET A 288 5.76 -9.84 7.58
CA MET A 288 4.50 -9.12 7.53
C MET A 288 4.83 -7.68 7.15
N TRP A 289 4.36 -7.23 5.99
CA TRP A 289 4.54 -5.84 5.62
C TRP A 289 3.24 -5.08 5.79
N CYS A 290 3.35 -3.87 6.31
CA CYS A 290 2.25 -2.94 6.45
C CYS A 290 2.60 -1.64 5.75
N SER A 291 1.60 -0.95 5.24
CA SER A 291 1.72 0.42 4.75
C SER A 291 0.83 1.34 5.59
N ALA A 292 1.24 2.60 5.76
CA ALA A 292 0.45 3.63 6.43
C ALA A 292 0.64 5.00 5.78
N TYR A 293 -0.33 5.88 6.03
CA TYR A 293 -0.23 7.30 5.71
C TYR A 293 -0.29 8.10 7.00
N VAL A 294 0.83 8.74 7.36
CA VAL A 294 1.06 9.31 8.69
C VAL A 294 1.60 10.72 8.61
N TYR A 295 1.20 11.57 9.57
CA TYR A 295 1.80 12.87 9.80
C TYR A 295 2.88 12.71 10.88
N CYS A 296 4.14 12.77 10.45
CA CYS A 296 5.28 12.44 11.29
C CYS A 296 6.47 13.37 11.06
N ARG A 297 7.50 13.22 11.89
CA ARG A 297 8.88 13.67 11.65
C ARG A 297 9.85 12.67 12.27
N LYS A 298 11.13 12.82 11.99
CA LYS A 298 12.19 12.10 12.71
C LYS A 298 12.28 12.64 14.13
N SER A 299 12.26 11.75 15.12
CA SER A 299 12.41 12.10 16.54
C SER A 299 13.79 12.74 16.77
N PRO A 300 13.87 13.91 17.43
CA PRO A 300 15.15 14.55 17.75
C PRO A 300 16.00 13.72 18.73
N ASP A 301 15.34 12.92 19.56
CA ASP A 301 15.95 12.07 20.59
C ASP A 301 16.34 10.67 20.08
N SER A 302 15.98 10.36 18.83
CA SER A 302 16.56 9.22 18.11
C SER A 302 18.03 9.55 17.82
N GLY A 303 18.86 9.45 18.86
CA GLY A 303 20.24 9.89 18.84
C GLY A 303 20.96 9.34 17.60
N GLU A 304 21.90 10.12 17.07
CA GLU A 304 22.88 9.70 16.07
C GLU A 304 23.78 8.59 16.65
N VAL A 305 23.21 7.47 17.08
CA VAL A 305 23.94 6.22 17.13
C VAL A 305 24.15 5.90 15.66
N SER A 306 25.31 6.30 15.14
CA SER A 306 25.79 5.97 13.81
C SER A 306 25.98 4.46 13.72
N CYS A 307 24.87 3.73 13.71
CA CYS A 307 24.79 2.37 13.24
C CYS A 307 25.21 2.40 11.78
N GLU A 308 25.70 1.30 11.24
CA GLU A 308 26.15 1.15 9.85
C GLU A 308 25.06 1.47 8.77
N GLY A 309 23.91 2.03 9.14
CA GLY A 309 22.78 2.45 8.32
C GLY A 309 22.73 3.94 7.92
N ASP A 310 23.65 4.81 8.36
CA ASP A 310 23.68 6.23 7.95
C ASP A 310 23.93 6.44 6.44
N THR A 311 24.37 5.40 5.73
CA THR A 311 24.53 5.43 4.28
C THR A 311 23.25 5.10 3.51
N ILE A 312 22.19 4.65 4.18
CA ILE A 312 20.94 4.24 3.54
C ILE A 312 20.07 5.49 3.35
N PRO A 313 19.67 5.83 2.10
CA PRO A 313 18.83 6.98 1.85
C PRO A 313 17.50 6.92 2.60
N ASP A 314 17.12 8.07 3.14
CA ASP A 314 15.86 8.31 3.86
C ASP A 314 14.99 9.33 3.10
N ALA A 315 13.79 9.61 3.60
CA ALA A 315 12.97 10.71 3.09
C ALA A 315 13.73 12.05 3.24
N PRO A 316 13.90 12.83 2.16
CA PRO A 316 14.73 14.05 2.18
C PRO A 316 14.37 15.08 3.24
N ASN A 317 13.08 15.19 3.57
CA ASN A 317 12.55 16.16 4.53
C ASN A 317 12.13 15.51 5.85
N ILE A 318 12.61 14.30 6.18
CA ILE A 318 12.14 13.51 7.34
C ILE A 318 12.24 14.26 8.67
N ALA A 319 13.19 15.20 8.81
CA ALA A 319 13.33 16.02 10.01
C ALA A 319 12.17 17.01 10.24
N ASN A 320 11.41 17.34 9.19
CA ASN A 320 10.27 18.25 9.28
C ASN A 320 8.96 17.48 9.42
N TRP A 321 7.99 18.08 10.11
CA TRP A 321 6.62 17.57 10.10
C TRP A 321 6.07 17.50 8.67
N GLY A 322 5.46 16.37 8.32
CA GLY A 322 4.89 16.16 6.99
C GLY A 322 4.07 14.89 6.91
N TRP A 323 3.10 14.88 6.00
CA TRP A 323 2.39 13.68 5.61
C TRP A 323 3.29 12.77 4.79
N ARG A 324 3.38 11.50 5.17
CA ARG A 324 4.25 10.52 4.53
C ARG A 324 3.56 9.18 4.33
N VAL A 325 3.93 8.51 3.24
CA VAL A 325 3.70 7.08 3.09
C VAL A 325 4.86 6.36 3.77
N VAL A 326 4.55 5.38 4.63
CA VAL A 326 5.54 4.55 5.33
C VAL A 326 5.21 3.09 5.10
N ILE A 327 6.21 2.28 4.75
CA ILE A 327 6.13 0.82 4.81
C ILE A 327 6.95 0.34 6.00
N TYR A 328 6.38 -0.52 6.81
CA TYR A 328 6.96 -1.01 8.05
C TYR A 328 6.72 -2.51 8.24
N ASP A 329 7.56 -3.15 9.05
CA ASP A 329 7.36 -4.53 9.48
C ASP A 329 6.20 -4.61 10.49
N GLY A 330 5.17 -5.38 10.16
CA GLY A 330 4.01 -5.60 11.02
C GLY A 330 4.18 -6.71 12.05
N ASP A 331 5.31 -7.43 12.07
CA ASP A 331 5.53 -8.49 13.04
C ASP A 331 5.83 -7.91 14.42
N MET A 332 4.83 -7.85 15.30
CA MET A 332 4.97 -7.43 16.70
C MET A 332 6.04 -8.23 17.48
N SER A 333 6.42 -9.43 17.03
CA SER A 333 7.51 -10.20 17.67
C SER A 333 8.91 -9.70 17.30
N SER A 334 9.01 -8.88 16.26
CA SER A 334 10.23 -8.17 15.84
C SER A 334 10.48 -6.87 16.60
N ALA A 335 9.46 -6.35 17.33
CA ALA A 335 9.54 -5.21 18.27
C ALA A 335 10.34 -5.55 19.55
N ARG A 336 11.50 -6.19 19.37
CA ARG A 336 12.52 -6.38 20.39
C ARG A 336 13.37 -5.10 20.46
N PRO A 337 14.02 -4.81 21.62
CA PRO A 337 14.72 -3.55 21.90
C PRO A 337 16.04 -3.33 21.12
N SER A 338 16.11 -3.83 19.89
CA SER A 338 17.23 -3.70 18.94
C SER A 338 16.74 -3.75 17.48
N ALA A 339 15.44 -3.52 17.24
CA ALA A 339 14.90 -3.39 15.90
C ALA A 339 15.58 -2.22 15.17
N PRO A 340 15.91 -2.35 13.87
CA PRO A 340 16.58 -1.28 13.15
C PRO A 340 15.71 -0.02 13.10
N ALA A 341 16.36 1.14 13.25
CA ALA A 341 15.76 2.49 13.27
C ALA A 341 15.12 2.94 11.93
N ALA A 342 14.74 2.00 11.07
CA ALA A 342 13.91 2.20 9.89
C ALA A 342 13.73 0.86 9.15
N THR A 343 12.52 0.58 8.68
CA THR A 343 12.29 -0.50 7.72
C THR A 343 13.02 -0.20 6.40
N VAL A 344 14.06 -0.97 6.09
CA VAL A 344 14.85 -0.84 4.86
C VAL A 344 14.36 -1.83 3.83
N ILE A 345 13.92 -1.31 2.70
CA ILE A 345 13.49 -2.12 1.57
C ILE A 345 14.15 -1.61 0.30
N ASN A 346 14.81 -2.52 -0.42
CA ASN A 346 15.58 -2.22 -1.62
C ASN A 346 16.68 -1.16 -1.42
N GLY A 347 17.36 -1.22 -0.28
CA GLY A 347 18.47 -0.31 0.03
C GLY A 347 18.06 1.12 0.30
N ARG A 348 16.77 1.37 0.60
CA ARG A 348 16.23 2.65 1.03
C ARG A 348 15.31 2.43 2.23
N LYS A 349 15.29 3.39 3.17
CA LYS A 349 14.27 3.42 4.22
C LYS A 349 12.92 3.74 3.58
N ALA A 350 11.92 2.88 3.77
CA ALA A 350 10.66 2.93 3.00
C ALA A 350 9.69 4.00 3.52
N ARG A 351 10.16 5.25 3.46
CA ARG A 351 9.50 6.48 3.91
C ARG A 351 9.56 7.49 2.78
N PHE A 352 8.42 8.11 2.48
CA PHE A 352 8.25 8.93 1.28
C PHE A 352 7.59 10.25 1.66
N ASP A 353 8.18 11.37 1.22
CA ASP A 353 7.67 12.73 1.51
C ASP A 353 6.40 13.07 0.69
N SER A 354 6.05 12.23 -0.29
CA SER A 354 4.86 12.42 -1.12
C SER A 354 4.34 11.08 -1.68
N ILE A 355 3.04 11.04 -1.99
CA ILE A 355 2.42 9.89 -2.67
C ILE A 355 3.04 9.70 -4.06
N LEU A 356 3.37 10.79 -4.77
CA LEU A 356 4.01 10.68 -6.09
C LEU A 356 5.38 9.99 -6.03
N GLU A 357 6.20 10.34 -5.04
CA GLU A 357 7.48 9.68 -4.81
C GLU A 357 7.27 8.20 -4.48
N PHE A 358 6.31 7.89 -3.60
CA PHE A 358 5.94 6.52 -3.26
C PHE A 358 5.52 5.73 -4.50
N LEU A 359 4.66 6.26 -5.37
CA LEU A 359 4.23 5.59 -6.59
C LEU A 359 5.40 5.30 -7.54
N ASP A 360 6.30 6.26 -7.73
CA ASP A 360 7.48 6.07 -8.57
C ASP A 360 8.43 5.00 -8.00
N TRP A 361 8.53 4.89 -6.66
CA TRP A 361 9.27 3.81 -5.99
C TRP A 361 8.53 2.47 -6.06
N TYR A 362 7.23 2.43 -5.79
CA TYR A 362 6.42 1.22 -5.76
C TYR A 362 6.38 0.56 -7.14
N ALA A 363 6.28 1.34 -8.21
CA ALA A 363 6.36 0.83 -9.57
C ALA A 363 7.75 0.29 -9.97
N SER A 364 8.80 0.67 -9.23
CA SER A 364 10.16 0.15 -9.41
C SER A 364 10.43 -1.11 -8.59
N TRP A 365 9.54 -1.46 -7.64
CA TRP A 365 9.68 -2.62 -6.77
C TRP A 365 10.06 -3.92 -7.50
N PRO A 366 9.45 -4.26 -8.66
CA PRO A 366 9.81 -5.44 -9.42
C PRO A 366 11.29 -5.52 -9.83
N GLU A 367 11.94 -4.38 -10.03
CA GLU A 367 13.31 -4.29 -10.55
C GLU A 367 14.37 -4.67 -9.50
N TYR A 368 14.01 -4.64 -8.21
CA TYR A 368 14.92 -4.93 -7.11
C TYR A 368 14.87 -6.38 -6.63
N LEU A 369 13.90 -7.15 -7.10
CA LEU A 369 13.79 -8.57 -6.77
C LEU A 369 14.85 -9.35 -7.54
N THR A 370 15.88 -9.80 -6.83
CA THR A 370 16.89 -10.68 -7.42
C THR A 370 16.27 -12.03 -7.78
N GLU A 371 16.81 -12.70 -8.79
CA GLU A 371 16.37 -14.05 -9.15
C GLU A 371 16.46 -15.01 -7.95
N ARG A 372 17.44 -14.81 -7.06
CA ARG A 372 17.56 -15.56 -5.81
C ARG A 372 16.37 -15.33 -4.86
N GLN A 373 15.94 -14.08 -4.67
CA GLN A 373 14.77 -13.74 -3.86
C GLN A 373 13.49 -14.31 -4.47
N LEU A 374 13.29 -14.15 -5.78
CA LEU A 374 12.14 -14.72 -6.48
C LEU A 374 12.08 -16.24 -6.33
N ARG A 375 13.21 -16.94 -6.50
CA ARG A 375 13.29 -18.38 -6.26
C ARG A 375 13.04 -18.74 -4.80
N ALA A 376 13.50 -17.93 -3.84
CA ALA A 376 13.20 -18.15 -2.43
C ALA A 376 11.68 -18.09 -2.18
N TYR A 377 11.02 -17.04 -2.66
CA TYR A 377 9.56 -16.87 -2.52
C TYR A 377 8.76 -17.99 -3.19
N LEU A 378 9.14 -18.38 -4.41
CA LEU A 378 8.53 -19.50 -5.12
C LEU A 378 8.78 -20.87 -4.45
N ARG A 379 9.90 -21.06 -3.75
CA ARG A 379 10.23 -22.31 -3.04
C ARG A 379 9.35 -22.52 -1.82
N PHE A 380 9.11 -21.46 -1.05
CA PHE A 380 8.14 -21.53 0.03
C PHE A 380 6.73 -21.79 -0.51
N GLU A 381 6.49 -21.51 -1.80
CA GLU A 381 5.22 -21.80 -2.43
C GLU A 381 4.92 -23.28 -2.75
N GLY A 382 5.97 -24.06 -3.06
CA GLY A 382 5.82 -25.46 -3.46
C GLY A 382 5.69 -26.48 -2.32
N GLY A 383 5.80 -26.06 -1.05
CA GLY A 383 6.07 -26.94 0.08
C GLY A 383 4.85 -27.28 0.96
N GLY A 384 3.99 -28.20 0.50
CA GLY A 384 3.18 -28.99 1.42
C GLY A 384 4.07 -29.98 2.19
N GLU A 385 3.99 -29.96 3.53
CA GLU A 385 4.54 -30.91 4.54
C GLU A 385 6.03 -31.33 4.49
N ASN A 386 6.76 -31.17 3.37
CA ASN A 386 8.15 -31.60 3.18
C ASN A 386 9.03 -30.47 2.64
N GLY A 387 8.85 -29.24 3.14
CA GLY A 387 9.65 -28.08 2.77
C GLY A 387 11.15 -28.36 2.85
N CYS A 388 11.80 -28.50 1.69
CA CYS A 388 13.25 -28.58 1.61
C CYS A 388 13.83 -27.22 2.01
N HIS A 389 14.21 -27.08 3.28
CA HIS A 389 14.80 -25.87 3.85
C HIS A 389 16.30 -25.69 3.53
N THR A 390 16.89 -26.55 2.68
CA THR A 390 18.33 -26.50 2.38
C THR A 390 18.59 -26.00 0.97
N ASP A 391 19.60 -25.12 0.84
CA ASP A 391 20.17 -24.58 -0.41
C ASP A 391 20.73 -25.68 -1.33
N CYS A 392 19.88 -26.56 -1.86
CA CYS A 392 20.25 -27.49 -2.92
C CYS A 392 20.21 -26.77 -4.27
N GLU A 393 21.33 -26.15 -4.67
CA GLU A 393 21.55 -25.66 -6.04
C GLU A 393 21.75 -26.81 -7.07
N SER A 394 21.21 -28.00 -6.80
CA SER A 394 21.43 -29.19 -7.62
C SER A 394 20.13 -29.95 -7.82
N ASP A 395 19.67 -29.97 -9.08
CA ASP A 395 18.76 -30.92 -9.72
C ASP A 395 18.02 -31.86 -8.76
N CYS A 396 16.99 -31.34 -8.10
CA CYS A 396 16.03 -32.18 -7.39
C CYS A 396 14.96 -32.65 -8.39
N GLU A 397 15.36 -33.47 -9.37
CA GLU A 397 14.43 -34.31 -10.13
C GLU A 397 14.00 -35.56 -9.34
N GLU A 398 14.53 -35.78 -8.13
CA GLU A 398 14.16 -36.91 -7.29
C GLU A 398 14.04 -36.46 -5.82
N CYS A 399 12.83 -36.14 -5.39
CA CYS A 399 12.42 -36.33 -4.00
C CYS A 399 11.20 -37.27 -4.01
N PRO A 400 11.26 -38.40 -3.29
CA PRO A 400 10.28 -39.48 -3.37
C PRO A 400 8.87 -39.11 -2.90
#